data_AF-A0A840A222-F1
#
_entry.id   AF-A0A840A222-F1
#
_cell.length_a   1.000
_cell.length_b   1.000
_cell.length_c   1.000
_cell.angle_alpha   90.00
_cell.angle_beta   90.00
_cell.angle_gamma   90.00
#
_symmetry.space_group_name_H-M   'P 1'
#
loop_
_entity.id
_entity.type
_entity.pdbx_description
1 polymer ?
#
loop_
_entity_poly.entity_id
_entity_poly.type
_entity_poly.pdbx_seq_one_letter_code
_entity_poly.pdbx_strand_id
1 'polypeptide(L)'
;MLFLLNDVVLNLSGAKLSPKVAGRRFRALPFNVVSKLGQELYAEDPLLHFDKPERARRLATLIIAKAPSINAALFVAPAYGCAPEDVTLRYANVDFEVMARLSSRQDQGMLDTVWTDRQVWRRLAA
;
A
#
# COMPACT_ATOMS: atom_id res chain seq x y z
N MET A 1 -8.96 -10.43 -0.38
CA MET A 1 -9.16 -9.18 0.39
C MET A 1 -8.65 -8.02 -0.44
N LEU A 2 -9.32 -6.87 -0.43
CA LEU A 2 -8.86 -5.67 -1.14
C LEU A 2 -7.94 -4.82 -0.25
N PHE A 3 -6.98 -4.15 -0.85
CA PHE A 3 -6.07 -3.23 -0.18
C PHE A 3 -5.74 -2.06 -1.10
N LEU A 4 -5.92 -0.82 -0.63
CA LEU A 4 -5.55 0.37 -1.41
C LEU A 4 -4.08 0.70 -1.17
N LEU A 5 -3.26 0.65 -2.21
CA LEU A 5 -1.88 1.11 -2.16
C LEU A 5 -1.73 2.32 -3.07
N ASN A 6 -1.46 3.48 -2.46
CA ASN A 6 -1.53 4.79 -3.08
C ASN A 6 -2.90 5.02 -3.74
N ASP A 7 -2.98 4.87 -5.05
CA ASP A 7 -4.16 5.02 -5.89
C ASP A 7 -4.51 3.75 -6.69
N VAL A 8 -3.97 2.60 -6.29
CA VAL A 8 -4.28 1.30 -6.87
C VAL A 8 -4.92 0.37 -5.84
N VAL A 9 -6.07 -0.21 -6.18
CA VAL A 9 -6.71 -1.27 -5.41
C VAL A 9 -6.11 -2.61 -5.78
N LEU A 10 -5.46 -3.24 -4.81
CA LEU A 10 -4.86 -4.57 -4.94
C LEU A 10 -5.83 -5.63 -4.44
N ASN A 11 -6.08 -6.64 -5.26
CA ASN A 11 -6.72 -7.87 -4.81
C ASN A 11 -5.67 -8.84 -4.25
N LEU A 12 -5.71 -9.06 -2.94
CA LEU A 12 -4.82 -9.96 -2.21
C LEU A 12 -5.43 -11.36 -2.00
N SER A 13 -6.59 -11.65 -2.59
CA SER A 13 -7.14 -13.00 -2.58
C SER A 13 -6.17 -13.94 -3.29
N GLY A 14 -5.63 -14.91 -2.54
CA GLY A 14 -4.61 -15.85 -3.04
C GLY A 14 -3.16 -15.44 -2.75
N ALA A 15 -2.90 -14.23 -2.23
CA ALA A 15 -1.59 -13.84 -1.77
C ALA A 15 -1.23 -14.63 -0.50
N LYS A 16 -0.37 -15.65 -0.65
CA LYS A 16 0.19 -16.41 0.47
C LYS A 16 1.54 -15.84 0.84
N LEU A 17 1.73 -15.51 2.11
CA LEU A 17 3.08 -15.27 2.62
C LEU A 17 3.90 -16.54 2.43
N SER A 18 5.13 -16.40 1.92
CA SER A 18 6.04 -17.53 1.85
C SER A 18 6.28 -18.09 3.27
N PRO A 19 6.58 -19.39 3.42
CA PRO A 19 6.86 -19.99 4.72
C PRO A 19 7.95 -19.27 5.53
N LYS A 20 8.96 -18.70 4.85
CA LYS A 20 10.02 -17.90 5.48
C LYS A 20 9.47 -16.63 6.14
N VAL A 21 8.50 -15.99 5.50
CA VAL A 21 7.81 -14.79 5.99
C VAL A 21 6.67 -15.16 6.95
N ALA A 22 6.13 -16.37 6.91
CA ALA A 22 5.14 -16.83 7.89
C ALA A 22 5.78 -17.31 9.22
N GLY A 23 7.11 -17.46 9.26
CA GLY A 23 7.87 -18.03 10.37
C GLY A 23 7.94 -17.15 11.63
N ARG A 24 8.37 -17.76 12.75
CA ARG A 24 8.51 -17.12 14.08
C ARG A 24 9.32 -15.82 14.04
N ARG A 25 10.41 -15.77 13.27
CA ARG A 25 11.26 -14.58 13.13
C ARG A 25 10.49 -13.40 12.55
N PHE A 26 9.74 -13.63 11.47
CA PHE A 26 8.90 -12.57 10.91
C PHE A 26 7.83 -12.14 11.90
N ARG A 27 7.15 -13.07 12.59
CA ARG A 27 6.15 -12.72 13.62
C ARG A 27 6.70 -11.80 14.70
N ALA A 28 7.96 -11.97 15.10
CA ALA A 28 8.63 -11.11 16.07
C ALA A 28 9.03 -9.72 15.53
N LEU A 29 9.09 -9.53 14.21
CA LEU A 29 9.45 -8.22 13.64
C LEU A 29 8.38 -7.16 13.98
N PRO A 30 8.77 -5.97 14.48
CA PRO A 30 7.82 -4.91 14.73
C PRO A 30 7.29 -4.32 13.40
N PHE A 31 6.10 -3.73 13.45
CA PHE A 31 5.43 -3.19 12.26
C PHE A 31 6.25 -2.10 11.55
N ASN A 32 6.97 -1.27 12.31
CA ASN A 32 7.85 -0.23 11.78
C ASN A 32 8.94 -0.77 10.83
N VAL A 33 9.34 -2.04 10.93
CA VAL A 33 10.28 -2.65 9.97
C VAL A 33 9.62 -2.80 8.60
N VAL A 34 8.33 -3.15 8.55
CA VAL A 34 7.56 -3.20 7.30
C VAL A 34 7.32 -1.80 6.75
N SER A 35 7.10 -0.81 7.62
CA SER A 35 7.01 0.60 7.22
C SER A 35 8.30 1.09 6.55
N LYS A 36 9.46 0.84 7.16
CA LYS A 36 10.77 1.18 6.59
C LYS A 36 11.04 0.48 5.26
N LEU A 37 10.72 -0.82 5.17
CA LEU A 37 10.80 -1.54 3.90
C LEU A 37 9.94 -0.87 2.81
N GLY A 38 8.72 -0.45 3.14
CA GLY A 38 7.87 0.28 2.20
C GLY A 38 8.50 1.60 1.74
N GLN A 39 9.08 2.36 2.67
CA GLN A 39 9.80 3.59 2.36
C GLN A 39 11.02 3.34 1.45
N GLU A 40 11.84 2.33 1.73
CA GLU A 40 12.98 1.94 0.88
C GLU A 40 12.52 1.59 -0.55
N LEU A 41 11.45 0.80 -0.68
CA LEU A 41 10.91 0.41 -1.98
C LEU A 41 10.40 1.60 -2.79
N TYR A 42 9.74 2.57 -2.15
CA TYR A 42 9.20 3.75 -2.81
C TYR A 42 10.23 4.85 -3.03
N ALA A 43 11.30 4.87 -2.25
CA ALA A 43 12.47 5.70 -2.52
C ALA A 43 13.17 5.24 -3.80
N GLU A 44 13.35 3.93 -3.99
CA GLU A 44 13.91 3.33 -5.21
C GLU A 44 12.97 3.55 -6.42
N ASP A 45 11.66 3.34 -6.21
CA ASP A 45 10.65 3.33 -7.27
C ASP A 45 9.34 3.97 -6.79
N PRO A 46 9.15 5.30 -6.97
CA PRO A 46 7.94 6.02 -6.55
C PRO A 46 6.64 5.50 -7.17
N LEU A 47 6.71 4.82 -8.33
CA LEU A 47 5.58 4.24 -9.04
C LEU A 47 5.51 2.71 -8.91
N LEU A 48 6.14 2.13 -7.88
CA LEU A 48 6.21 0.69 -7.60
C LEU A 48 4.87 -0.06 -7.77
N HIS A 49 3.76 0.56 -7.38
CA HIS A 49 2.42 -0.02 -7.47
C HIS A 49 1.93 -0.22 -8.90
N PHE A 50 2.41 0.59 -9.85
CA PHE A 50 2.18 0.41 -11.29
C PHE A 50 3.27 -0.45 -11.92
N ASP A 51 4.54 -0.13 -11.67
CA ASP A 51 5.67 -0.72 -12.40
C ASP A 51 5.95 -2.17 -11.96
N LYS A 52 5.73 -2.47 -10.68
CA LYS A 52 6.08 -3.76 -10.05
C LYS A 52 4.93 -4.25 -9.16
N PRO A 53 3.75 -4.58 -9.73
CA PRO A 53 2.53 -4.89 -8.98
C PRO A 53 2.68 -6.11 -8.05
N GLU A 54 3.54 -7.07 -8.38
CA GLU A 54 3.84 -8.20 -7.49
C GLU A 54 4.62 -7.79 -6.23
N ARG A 55 5.54 -6.83 -6.33
CA ARG A 55 6.26 -6.28 -5.17
C ARG A 55 5.30 -5.47 -4.30
N ALA A 56 4.44 -4.68 -4.92
CA ALA A 56 3.36 -3.96 -4.23
C ALA A 56 2.40 -4.91 -3.48
N ARG A 57 1.93 -5.99 -4.12
CA ARG A 57 1.10 -7.03 -3.47
C ARG A 57 1.79 -7.67 -2.26
N ARG A 58 3.08 -7.98 -2.39
CA ARG A 58 3.87 -8.53 -1.27
C ARG A 58 3.95 -7.54 -0.12
N LEU A 59 4.28 -6.27 -0.39
CA LEU A 59 4.32 -5.21 0.62
C LEU A 59 2.97 -5.07 1.34
N ALA A 60 1.86 -4.99 0.60
CA ALA A 60 0.51 -4.92 1.17
C ALA A 60 0.20 -6.13 2.06
N THR A 61 0.56 -7.34 1.62
CA THR A 61 0.38 -8.57 2.41
C THR A 61 1.18 -8.53 3.72
N LEU A 62 2.41 -7.99 3.69
CA LEU A 62 3.22 -7.80 4.90
C LEU A 62 2.57 -6.81 5.87
N ILE A 63 2.02 -5.70 5.35
CA ILE A 63 1.34 -4.68 6.15
C ILE A 63 0.16 -5.30 6.91
N ILE A 64 -0.74 -5.99 6.19
CA ILE A 64 -1.92 -6.62 6.80
C ILE A 64 -1.53 -7.69 7.81
N ALA A 65 -0.51 -8.50 7.50
CA ALA A 65 -0.05 -9.55 8.41
C ALA A 65 0.48 -8.99 9.73
N LYS A 66 0.91 -7.72 9.75
CA LYS A 66 1.41 -7.02 10.94
C LYS A 66 0.40 -6.10 11.60
N ALA A 67 -0.50 -5.51 10.82
CA ALA A 67 -1.54 -4.62 11.28
C ALA A 67 -2.85 -4.94 10.52
N PRO A 68 -3.61 -5.96 10.97
CA PRO A 68 -4.80 -6.43 10.26
C PRO A 68 -5.93 -5.39 10.14
N SER A 69 -5.91 -4.35 10.98
CA SER A 69 -6.84 -3.22 10.93
C SER A 69 -6.51 -2.20 9.84
N ILE A 70 -5.37 -2.33 9.15
CA ILE A 70 -4.95 -1.44 8.06
C ILE A 70 -5.28 -2.11 6.74
N ASN A 71 -6.04 -1.42 5.89
CA ASN A 71 -6.36 -1.87 4.53
C ASN A 71 -6.03 -0.83 3.46
N ALA A 72 -5.34 0.26 3.83
CA ALA A 72 -4.82 1.24 2.91
C ALA A 72 -3.46 1.78 3.37
N ALA A 73 -2.54 1.96 2.43
CA ALA A 73 -1.25 2.60 2.67
C ALA A 73 -0.90 3.57 1.54
N LEU A 74 -0.27 4.68 1.90
CA LEU A 74 0.16 5.74 0.99
C LEU A 74 1.63 6.02 1.24
N PHE A 75 2.43 5.88 0.18
CA PHE A 75 3.85 6.20 0.16
C PHE A 75 4.09 7.28 -0.90
N VAL A 76 4.69 8.40 -0.51
CA VAL A 76 5.04 9.49 -1.43
C VAL A 76 6.49 9.84 -1.29
N ALA A 77 7.25 9.51 -2.31
CA ALA A 77 8.63 9.92 -2.47
C ALA A 77 8.69 11.29 -3.17
N PRO A 78 9.52 12.24 -2.69
CA PRO A 78 9.70 13.53 -3.36
C PRO A 78 10.43 13.42 -4.70
N ALA A 79 11.27 12.39 -4.87
CA ALA A 79 12.01 12.10 -6.10
C ALA A 79 12.44 10.63 -6.15
N TYR A 80 12.82 10.16 -7.34
CA TYR A 80 13.49 8.86 -7.50
C TYR A 80 14.85 8.86 -6.79
N GLY A 81 15.15 7.78 -6.08
CA GLY A 81 16.41 7.61 -5.35
C GLY A 81 16.58 8.54 -4.13
N CYS A 82 15.49 9.13 -3.62
CA CYS A 82 15.53 9.91 -2.39
C CYS A 82 15.92 9.05 -1.18
N ALA A 83 16.22 9.67 -0.04
CA ALA A 83 16.45 8.91 1.18
C ALA A 83 15.12 8.27 1.62
N PRO A 84 15.10 7.01 2.10
CA PRO A 84 13.87 6.36 2.57
C PRO A 84 13.09 7.18 3.60
N GLU A 85 13.80 7.89 4.49
CA GLU A 85 13.24 8.79 5.48
C GLU A 85 12.44 9.97 4.89
N ASP A 86 12.75 10.39 3.65
CA ASP A 86 12.01 11.45 2.95
C ASP A 86 10.68 10.96 2.36
N VAL A 87 10.50 9.64 2.27
CA VAL A 87 9.24 9.06 1.78
C VAL A 87 8.16 9.22 2.84
N THR A 88 7.19 10.09 2.55
CA THR A 88 6.04 10.29 3.42
C THR A 88 5.16 9.05 3.43
N LEU A 89 4.82 8.57 4.62
CA LEU A 89 4.02 7.38 4.84
C LEU A 89 2.73 7.70 5.59
N ARG A 90 1.59 7.20 5.10
CA ARG A 90 0.31 7.22 5.80
C ARG A 90 -0.39 5.86 5.71
N TYR A 91 -1.10 5.50 6.77
CA TYR A 91 -1.96 4.32 6.81
C TYR A 91 -3.40 4.74 7.11
N ALA A 92 -4.35 3.96 6.60
CA ALA A 92 -5.75 4.14 6.89
C ALA A 92 -6.49 2.79 6.99
N ASN A 93 -7.64 2.84 7.66
CA ASN A 93 -8.70 1.85 7.53
C ASN A 93 -9.82 2.52 6.74
N VAL A 94 -10.11 1.95 5.57
CA VAL A 94 -11.10 2.40 4.60
C VAL A 94 -12.30 1.48 4.70
N ASP A 95 -13.49 2.06 4.85
CA ASP A 95 -14.72 1.29 4.95
C ASP A 95 -14.96 0.41 3.72
N PHE A 96 -15.64 -0.71 3.93
CA PHE A 96 -15.91 -1.70 2.89
C PHE A 96 -16.59 -1.09 1.65
N GLU A 97 -17.58 -0.23 1.85
CA GLU A 97 -18.31 0.42 0.75
C GLU A 97 -17.40 1.32 -0.10
N VAL A 98 -16.54 2.11 0.57
CA VAL A 98 -15.56 2.98 -0.12
C VAL A 98 -14.56 2.13 -0.89
N MET A 99 -14.05 1.04 -0.29
CA MET A 99 -13.12 0.12 -0.95
C MET A 99 -13.75 -0.60 -2.16
N ALA A 100 -15.01 -1.04 -2.04
CA ALA A 100 -15.75 -1.66 -3.13
C ALA A 100 -15.94 -0.68 -4.30
N ARG A 101 -16.25 0.58 -3.99
CA ARG A 101 -16.39 1.65 -4.99
C ARG A 101 -15.06 1.97 -5.68
N LEU A 102 -13.95 2.04 -4.94
CA LEU A 102 -12.61 2.19 -5.49
C LEU A 102 -12.28 1.07 -6.48
N SER A 103 -12.53 -0.18 -6.09
CA SER A 103 -12.28 -1.37 -6.93
C SER A 103 -13.11 -1.32 -8.21
N SER A 104 -14.42 -1.05 -8.10
CA SER A 104 -15.32 -1.00 -9.25
C SER A 104 -14.92 0.08 -10.26
N ARG A 105 -14.48 1.25 -9.79
CA ARG A 105 -13.96 2.31 -10.67
C ARG A 105 -12.67 1.90 -11.35
N GLN A 106 -11.77 1.22 -10.66
CA GLN A 106 -10.51 0.74 -11.24
C GLN A 106 -10.77 -0.26 -12.37
N ASP A 107 -11.68 -1.21 -12.15
CA ASP A 107 -12.06 -2.23 -13.15
C ASP A 107 -12.67 -1.60 -14.41
N GLN A 108 -13.26 -0.41 -14.28
CA GLN A 108 -13.82 0.38 -15.38
C GLN A 108 -12.80 1.34 -16.01
N GLY A 109 -11.55 1.39 -15.54
CA GLY A 109 -10.54 2.35 -15.99
C GLY A 109 -10.84 3.79 -15.59
N MET A 110 -11.71 4.00 -14.59
CA MET A 110 -12.18 5.31 -14.12
C MET A 110 -11.67 5.69 -12.73
N LEU A 111 -10.73 4.93 -12.18
CA LEU A 111 -10.06 5.32 -10.93
C LEU A 111 -9.01 6.37 -11.25
N ASP A 112 -9.16 7.54 -10.66
CA ASP A 112 -8.20 8.63 -10.77
C ASP A 112 -7.61 8.96 -9.39
N THR A 113 -6.37 9.46 -9.38
CA THR A 113 -5.62 9.79 -8.17
C THR A 113 -6.33 10.86 -7.35
N VAL A 114 -7.00 11.82 -7.98
CA VAL A 114 -7.71 12.94 -7.33
C VAL A 114 -8.91 12.45 -6.52
N TRP A 115 -9.67 11.51 -7.07
CA TRP A 115 -10.83 10.92 -6.44
C TRP A 115 -10.40 10.07 -5.25
N THR A 116 -9.36 9.25 -5.42
CA THR A 116 -8.76 8.48 -4.32
C THR A 116 -8.29 9.39 -3.20
N ASP A 117 -7.57 10.47 -3.54
CA ASP A 117 -7.10 11.47 -2.59
C ASP A 117 -8.25 12.11 -1.82
N ARG A 118 -9.35 12.46 -2.48
CA ARG A 118 -10.52 13.05 -1.81
C ARG A 118 -11.20 12.06 -0.86
N GLN A 119 -11.37 10.80 -1.28
CA GLN A 119 -12.13 9.82 -0.51
C GLN A 119 -11.34 9.25 0.68
N VAL A 120 -10.04 9.02 0.51
CA VAL A 120 -9.23 8.31 1.51
C VAL A 120 -8.19 9.21 2.15
N TRP A 121 -7.41 9.93 1.34
CA TRP A 121 -6.22 10.60 1.85
C TRP A 121 -6.49 12.02 2.37
N ARG A 122 -7.60 12.63 1.97
CA ARG A 122 -7.97 14.04 2.21
C ARG A 122 -6.82 15.00 1.88
N ARG A 123 -6.03 14.68 0.86
CA ARG A 123 -5.06 15.62 0.31
C ARG A 123 -5.84 16.63 -0.51
N LEU A 124 -5.90 17.87 -0.03
CA LEU A 124 -6.22 18.98 -0.91
C LEU A 124 -5.04 19.06 -1.88
N ALA A 125 -5.28 18.73 -3.16
CA ALA A 125 -4.35 19.08 -4.22
C ALA A 125 -4.11 20.59 -4.09
N ALA A 126 -2.88 20.97 -3.73
CA ALA A 126 -2.44 22.35 -3.66
C ALA A 126 -2.26 22.92 -5.07
#